data_AF-A0A927S8W0-F1
#
_entry.id   AF-A0A927S8W0-F1
#
_cell.length_a   1.000
_cell.length_b   1.000
_cell.length_c   1.000
_cell.angle_alpha   90.00
_cell.angle_beta   90.00
_cell.angle_gamma   90.00
#
_symmetry.space_group_name_H-M   'P 1'
#
loop_
_entity.id
_entity.type
_entity.pdbx_description
1 polymer ?
#
loop_
_entity_poly.entity_id
_entity_poly.type
_entity_poly.pdbx_seq_one_letter_code
_entity_poly.pdbx_strand_id
1 'polypeptide(L)'
;MTEKTITMAYTIREGDGLTGLTERYGITKQDLISVNPQGISFTPGDEVRIPVRWRICPHGLLYPLKRGDTLSAVAARFGMTLFELLSINPCLAPWDCTPGRVIIIHHKGAQESG
;
A
#
# COMPACT_ATOMS: atom_id res chain seq x y z
N MET A 1 18.13 -5.29 1.04
CA MET A 1 16.69 -4.94 1.07
C MET A 1 16.35 -4.66 2.50
N THR A 2 15.74 -3.51 2.78
CA THR A 2 15.28 -3.16 4.13
C THR A 2 13.77 -3.25 4.18
N GLU A 3 13.23 -3.59 5.35
CA GLU A 3 11.79 -3.60 5.60
C GLU A 3 11.49 -2.44 6.54
N LYS A 4 10.51 -1.61 6.17
CA LYS A 4 10.03 -0.50 7.00
C LYS A 4 8.56 -0.72 7.26
N THR A 5 8.19 -0.85 8.52
CA THR A 5 6.79 -0.81 8.94
C THR A 5 6.39 0.65 9.10
N ILE A 6 5.35 1.07 8.39
CA ILE A 6 4.67 2.35 8.64
C ILE A 6 3.27 2.06 9.12
N THR A 7 2.67 3.00 9.83
CA THR A 7 1.28 2.93 10.24
C THR A 7 0.46 3.85 9.36
N MET A 8 -0.54 3.28 8.66
CA MET A 8 -1.44 4.00 7.77
C MET A 8 -2.83 4.12 8.41
N ALA A 9 -3.46 5.29 8.35
CA ALA A 9 -4.88 5.42 8.70
C ALA A 9 -5.74 4.79 7.59
N TYR A 10 -6.72 3.98 7.98
CA TYR A 10 -7.67 3.35 7.07
C TYR A 10 -9.09 3.56 7.61
N THR A 11 -9.96 4.10 6.77
CA THR A 11 -11.39 4.22 7.07
C THR A 11 -12.08 2.89 6.79
N ILE A 12 -12.71 2.33 7.82
CA ILE A 12 -13.50 1.11 7.75
C ILE A 12 -14.63 1.27 6.72
N ARG A 13 -14.81 0.26 5.88
CA ARG A 13 -15.87 0.17 4.87
C ARG A 13 -16.88 -0.89 5.27
N GLU A 14 -18.04 -0.85 4.64
CA GLU A 14 -19.04 -1.90 4.79
C GLU A 14 -18.45 -3.28 4.47
N GLY A 15 -18.65 -4.25 5.38
CA GLY A 15 -18.12 -5.60 5.27
C GLY A 15 -16.65 -5.77 5.70
N ASP A 16 -15.94 -4.70 6.09
CA ASP A 16 -14.63 -4.85 6.70
C ASP A 16 -14.72 -5.52 8.07
N GLY A 17 -13.72 -6.34 8.38
CA GLY A 17 -13.63 -7.08 9.63
C GLY A 17 -12.20 -7.47 9.91
N LEU A 18 -11.95 -7.94 11.13
CA LEU A 18 -10.60 -8.26 11.59
C LEU A 18 -9.88 -9.22 10.63
N THR A 19 -10.49 -10.35 10.31
CA THR A 19 -9.91 -11.37 9.40
C THR A 19 -9.63 -10.78 8.02
N GLY A 20 -10.61 -10.11 7.41
CA GLY A 20 -10.47 -9.54 6.07
C GLY A 20 -9.36 -8.49 5.98
N LEU A 21 -9.23 -7.61 6.99
CA LEU A 21 -8.12 -6.65 7.01
C LEU A 21 -6.76 -7.34 7.23
N THR A 22 -6.68 -8.29 8.16
CA THR A 22 -5.41 -9.01 8.42
C THR A 22 -4.92 -9.76 7.19
N GLU A 23 -5.82 -10.44 6.46
CA GLU A 23 -5.50 -11.13 5.21
C GLU A 23 -5.12 -10.16 4.10
N ARG A 24 -5.91 -9.09 3.93
CA ARG A 24 -5.68 -8.07 2.88
C ARG A 24 -4.31 -7.40 2.99
N TYR A 25 -3.86 -7.14 4.22
CA TYR A 25 -2.59 -6.47 4.48
C TYR A 25 -1.45 -7.43 4.83
N GLY A 26 -1.73 -8.74 4.91
CA GLY A 26 -0.71 -9.76 5.22
C GLY A 26 -0.10 -9.58 6.61
N ILE A 27 -0.92 -9.21 7.59
CA ILE A 27 -0.51 -8.94 8.97
C ILE A 27 -1.22 -9.87 9.94
N THR A 28 -0.67 -10.05 11.14
CA THR A 28 -1.35 -10.84 12.18
C THR A 28 -2.40 -10.00 12.91
N LYS A 29 -3.33 -10.67 13.60
CA LYS A 29 -4.25 -9.99 14.54
C LYS A 29 -3.47 -9.21 15.60
N GLN A 30 -2.37 -9.79 16.09
CA GLN A 30 -1.51 -9.15 17.08
C GLN A 30 -0.85 -7.89 16.53
N ASP A 31 -0.36 -7.92 15.29
CA ASP A 31 0.21 -6.74 14.63
C ASP A 31 -0.83 -5.61 14.57
N LEU A 32 -2.06 -5.92 14.13
CA LEU A 32 -3.13 -4.94 14.03
C LEU A 32 -3.53 -4.36 15.40
N ILE A 33 -3.66 -5.20 16.43
CA ILE A 33 -4.01 -4.75 17.79
C ILE A 33 -2.89 -3.89 18.38
N SER A 34 -1.62 -4.24 18.13
CA SER A 34 -0.47 -3.52 18.70
C SER A 34 -0.38 -2.05 18.29
N VAL A 35 -0.91 -1.69 17.12
CA VAL A 35 -0.96 -0.30 16.64
C VAL A 35 -2.31 0.38 16.90
N ASN A 36 -3.25 -0.31 17.56
CA ASN A 36 -4.55 0.20 17.99
C ASN A 36 -4.81 -0.12 19.48
N PRO A 37 -3.97 0.37 20.41
CA PRO A 37 -4.12 0.07 21.84
C PRO A 37 -5.45 0.57 22.44
N GLN A 38 -6.10 1.53 21.80
CA GLN A 38 -7.43 2.03 22.17
C GLN A 38 -8.58 1.06 21.83
N GLY A 39 -8.29 -0.02 21.11
CA GLY A 39 -9.30 -0.91 20.51
C GLY A 39 -9.60 -0.56 19.06
N ILE A 40 -10.35 -1.45 18.39
CA ILE A 40 -10.71 -1.35 16.97
C ILE A 40 -12.23 -1.43 16.87
N SER A 41 -12.83 -0.41 16.26
CA SER A 41 -14.23 -0.44 15.83
C SER A 41 -14.28 -0.81 14.35
N PHE A 42 -15.24 -1.66 13.98
CA PHE A 42 -15.51 -2.06 12.59
C PHE A 42 -16.81 -1.44 12.07
N THR A 43 -17.21 -0.29 12.61
CA THR A 43 -18.32 0.50 12.08
C THR A 43 -17.84 1.24 10.83
N PRO A 44 -18.56 1.18 9.69
CA PRO A 44 -18.21 1.94 8.50
C PRO A 44 -18.05 3.43 8.78
N GLY A 45 -16.94 4.02 8.34
CA GLY A 45 -16.57 5.41 8.60
C GLY A 45 -15.55 5.60 9.74
N ASP A 46 -15.38 4.62 10.63
CA ASP A 46 -14.38 4.71 11.69
C ASP A 46 -12.96 4.55 11.15
N GLU A 47 -11.98 5.14 11.83
CA GLU A 47 -10.57 4.99 11.49
C GLU A 47 -9.88 3.90 12.30
N VAL A 48 -9.10 3.06 11.61
CA VAL A 48 -8.19 2.08 12.19
C VAL A 48 -6.77 2.32 11.67
N ARG A 49 -5.78 2.14 12.54
CA ARG A 49 -4.37 2.15 12.16
C ARG A 49 -3.97 0.79 11.61
N ILE A 50 -3.47 0.74 10.39
CA ILE A 50 -2.98 -0.51 9.77
C ILE A 50 -1.45 -0.46 9.72
N PRO A 51 -0.74 -1.44 10.29
CA PRO A 51 0.69 -1.58 10.07
C PRO A 51 0.90 -2.11 8.64
N VAL A 52 1.65 -1.38 7.82
CA VAL A 52 1.98 -1.77 6.45
C VAL A 52 3.48 -1.96 6.36
N ARG A 53 3.89 -3.16 5.95
CA ARG A 53 5.29 -3.52 5.77
C ARG A 53 5.72 -3.21 4.35
N TRP A 54 6.56 -2.19 4.21
CA TRP A 54 7.13 -1.82 2.93
C TRP A 54 8.50 -2.45 2.78
N ARG A 55 8.68 -3.18 1.68
CA ARG A 55 10.00 -3.59 1.24
C ARG A 55 10.62 -2.45 0.46
N ILE A 56 11.84 -2.08 0.83
CA ILE A 56 12.55 -0.94 0.26
C ILE A 56 13.86 -1.46 -0.36
N CYS A 57 14.14 -0.93 -1.55
CA CYS A 57 15.44 -1.03 -2.18
C CYS A 57 16.04 0.38 -2.34
N PRO A 58 17.33 0.52 -2.66
CA PRO A 58 17.95 1.84 -2.86
C PRO A 58 17.22 2.73 -3.88
N HIS A 59 16.43 2.14 -4.78
CA HIS A 59 15.71 2.84 -5.83
C HIS A 59 14.25 3.20 -5.47
N GLY A 60 13.70 2.74 -4.34
CA GLY A 60 12.31 3.04 -3.95
C GLY A 60 11.61 1.93 -3.19
N LEU A 61 10.27 2.07 -3.05
CA LEU A 61 9.42 1.07 -2.43
C LEU A 61 9.08 -0.01 -3.46
N LEU A 62 9.06 -1.26 -3.03
CA LEU A 62 8.70 -2.40 -3.86
C LEU A 62 7.20 -2.66 -3.72
N TYR A 63 6.49 -2.64 -4.85
CA TYR A 63 5.07 -2.91 -4.94
C TYR A 63 4.81 -4.15 -5.79
N PRO A 64 4.28 -5.24 -5.21
CA PRO A 64 3.78 -6.36 -6.00
C PRO A 64 2.41 -5.99 -6.60
N LEU A 65 2.31 -6.02 -7.94
CA LEU A 65 1.04 -5.79 -8.63
C LEU A 65 -0.03 -6.78 -8.17
N LYS A 66 -1.23 -6.27 -7.91
CA LYS A 66 -2.39 -7.06 -7.49
C LYS A 66 -3.28 -7.37 -8.68
N ARG A 67 -4.12 -8.39 -8.55
CA ARG A 67 -5.15 -8.69 -9.56
C ARG A 67 -6.04 -7.46 -9.74
N GLY A 68 -6.16 -7.00 -10.99
CA GLY A 68 -6.97 -5.83 -11.36
C GLY A 68 -6.24 -4.49 -11.28
N ASP A 69 -4.98 -4.45 -10.84
CA ASP A 69 -4.18 -3.24 -10.96
C ASP A 69 -3.92 -2.90 -12.44
N THR A 70 -3.86 -1.60 -12.73
CA THR A 70 -3.24 -1.06 -13.95
C THR A 70 -2.06 -0.18 -13.55
N LEU A 71 -1.02 -0.10 -14.38
CA LEU A 71 0.16 0.71 -14.07
C LEU A 71 -0.20 2.19 -13.82
N SER A 72 -1.17 2.72 -14.56
CA SER A 72 -1.65 4.11 -14.38
C SER A 72 -2.36 4.31 -13.05
N ALA A 73 -3.27 3.41 -12.66
CA ALA A 73 -3.97 3.51 -11.37
C ALA A 73 -3.01 3.33 -10.19
N VAL A 74 -2.03 2.43 -10.31
CA VAL A 74 -0.99 2.23 -9.30
C VAL A 74 -0.12 3.47 -9.18
N ALA A 75 0.37 4.03 -10.30
CA ALA A 75 1.16 5.26 -10.30
C ALA A 75 0.40 6.41 -9.62
N ALA A 76 -0.85 6.64 -10.04
CA ALA A 76 -1.70 7.71 -9.49
C ALA A 76 -1.91 7.55 -7.97
N ARG A 77 -2.10 6.32 -7.48
CA ARG A 77 -2.25 6.03 -6.05
C ARG A 77 -1.03 6.45 -5.22
N PHE A 78 0.15 6.51 -5.82
CA PHE A 78 1.39 6.94 -5.16
C PHE A 78 1.85 8.34 -5.57
N GLY A 79 0.98 9.12 -6.24
CA GLY A 79 1.29 10.48 -6.68
C GLY A 79 2.28 10.54 -7.85
N MET A 80 2.36 9.48 -8.65
CA MET A 80 3.22 9.39 -9.83
C MET A 80 2.40 9.42 -11.11
N THR A 81 2.99 9.93 -12.19
CA THR A 81 2.49 9.69 -13.55
C THR A 81 2.88 8.30 -14.05
N LEU A 82 2.15 7.77 -15.04
CA LEU A 82 2.55 6.52 -15.71
C LEU A 82 3.96 6.63 -16.31
N PHE A 83 4.31 7.78 -16.87
CA PHE A 83 5.65 8.03 -17.43
C PHE A 83 6.75 7.92 -16.37
N GLU A 84 6.56 8.54 -15.21
CA GLU A 84 7.50 8.43 -14.09
C GLU A 84 7.62 7.00 -13.57
N LEU A 85 6.52 6.24 -13.54
CA LEU A 85 6.56 4.84 -13.14
C LEU A 85 7.41 4.00 -14.10
N LEU A 86 7.21 4.19 -15.41
CA LEU A 86 7.96 3.45 -16.43
C LEU A 86 9.44 3.86 -16.48
N SER A 87 9.75 5.15 -16.24
CA SER A 87 11.13 5.63 -16.26
C SER A 87 11.99 5.02 -15.15
N ILE A 88 11.43 4.75 -13.97
CA ILE A 88 12.13 4.09 -12.86
C ILE A 88 12.07 2.54 -12.93
N ASN A 89 11.29 1.99 -13.86
CA ASN A 89 11.17 0.56 -14.11
C ASN A 89 11.51 0.25 -15.59
N PRO A 90 12.78 0.38 -16.03
CA PRO A 90 13.14 0.26 -17.45
C PRO A 90 12.89 -1.13 -18.06
N CYS A 91 12.68 -2.16 -17.24
CA CYS A 91 12.31 -3.51 -17.67
C CYS A 91 10.79 -3.77 -17.70
N LEU A 92 9.96 -2.76 -17.44
CA LEU A 92 8.51 -2.87 -17.37
C LEU A 92 7.87 -2.32 -18.65
N ALA A 93 7.12 -3.16 -19.36
CA ALA A 93 6.32 -2.71 -20.49
C ALA A 93 5.05 -1.99 -20.01
N PRO A 94 4.52 -0.99 -20.76
CA PRO A 94 3.33 -0.23 -20.34
C PRO A 94 2.06 -1.05 -20.09
N TRP A 95 1.96 -2.25 -20.68
CA TRP A 95 0.82 -3.17 -20.54
C TRP A 95 1.07 -4.31 -19.55
N ASP A 96 2.28 -4.44 -18.99
CA ASP A 96 2.64 -5.53 -18.10
C ASP A 96 2.07 -5.30 -16.70
N CYS A 97 0.81 -5.70 -16.53
CA CYS A 97 0.08 -5.65 -15.26
C CYS A 97 0.00 -7.03 -14.58
N THR A 98 1.01 -7.89 -14.80
CA THR A 98 0.99 -9.27 -14.31
C THR A 98 0.90 -9.32 -12.78
N PRO A 99 -0.13 -9.96 -12.18
CA PRO A 99 -0.22 -10.07 -10.72
C PRO A 99 1.02 -10.75 -10.11
N GLY A 100 1.54 -10.18 -9.03
CA GLY A 100 2.77 -10.64 -8.37
C GLY A 100 4.05 -10.04 -8.94
N ARG A 101 4.01 -9.41 -10.13
CA ARG A 101 5.17 -8.67 -10.66
C ARG A 101 5.50 -7.52 -9.72
N VAL A 102 6.74 -7.49 -9.25
CA VAL A 102 7.24 -6.46 -8.36
C VAL A 102 7.77 -5.30 -9.19
N ILE A 103 7.25 -4.12 -8.92
CA ILE A 103 7.68 -2.85 -9.52
C ILE A 103 8.18 -1.91 -8.44
N ILE A 104 9.01 -0.96 -8.82
CA ILE A 104 9.47 0.13 -7.96
C ILE A 104 8.48 1.28 -8.07
N ILE A 105 8.09 1.85 -6.94
CA ILE A 105 7.27 3.06 -6.83
C ILE A 105 7.94 4.03 -5.86
N HIS A 106 7.59 5.31 -5.98
CA HIS A 106 7.88 6.33 -4.97
C HIS A 106 6.57 6.84 -4.39
N HIS A 107 6.53 7.08 -3.08
CA HIS A 107 5.42 7.80 -2.47
C HIS A 107 5.78 9.29 -2.47
N LYS A 108 5.30 10.03 -3.47
CA LYS A 108 5.29 11.48 -3.37
C LYS A 108 4.17 11.80 -2.39
N GLY A 109 4.51 12.13 -1.14
CA GLY A 109 3.51 12.54 -0.17
C GLY A 109 2.60 13.61 -0.78
N ALA A 110 1.34 13.65 -0.35
CA ALA A 110 0.57 14.88 -0.47
C ALA A 110 1.48 16.00 0.05
N GLN A 111 1.75 16.99 -0.79
CA GLN A 111 2.49 18.17 -0.38
C GLN A 111 1.87 18.63 0.94
N GLU A 112 2.65 18.62 2.02
CA GLU A 112 2.31 19.45 3.18
C GLU A 112 2.29 20.86 2.63
N SER A 113 1.09 21.39 2.42
CA SER A 113 0.86 22.79 2.08
C SER A 113 1.52 23.63 3.17
N GLY A 114 2.66 24.22 2.83
CA GLY A 114 3.20 25.38 3.53
C GLY A 114 2.44 26.65 3.18
#